data_AF-A0A963BGU4-F1
#
_entry.id   AF-A0A963BGU4-F1
#
_cell.length_a   1.000
_cell.length_b   1.000
_cell.length_c   1.000
_cell.angle_alpha   90.00
_cell.angle_beta   90.00
_cell.angle_gamma   90.00
#
_symmetry.space_group_name_H-M   'P 1'
#
loop_
_entity.id
_entity.type
_entity.pdbx_description
1 polymer ?
#
loop_
_entity_poly.entity_id
_entity_poly.type
_entity_poly.pdbx_seq_one_letter_code
_entity_poly.pdbx_strand_id
1 'polypeptide(L)'
;MTQSNTRGFISQYNQVAVQTDLAYASPHRLIQMLMEGALEKISVAKGLMQRGEISEKGRTISWAISIIDGLRMSLDLETGGVIAQNLSNLYDYMTRRLVEANSRNDPALLDEVSALLVEIKAAWDGIPDEVKQEHSLNGNG
;
A
#
# COMPACT_ATOMS: atom_id res chain seq x y z
N MET A 1 -15.69 42.39 -22.53
CA MET A 1 -15.07 42.32 -21.19
C MET A 1 -14.93 40.86 -20.83
N THR A 2 -13.69 40.39 -20.81
CA THR A 2 -13.23 39.06 -20.40
C THR A 2 -13.70 38.75 -18.98
N GLN A 3 -14.15 37.54 -18.69
CA GLN A 3 -13.65 36.72 -17.56
C GLN A 3 -13.94 35.24 -17.82
N SER A 4 -12.86 34.49 -18.02
CA SER A 4 -12.80 33.03 -17.98
C SER A 4 -12.91 32.56 -16.52
N ASN A 5 -13.59 31.43 -16.24
CA ASN A 5 -13.27 30.65 -15.05
C ASN A 5 -13.53 29.15 -15.25
N THR A 6 -12.42 28.46 -15.53
CA THR A 6 -11.94 27.19 -14.98
C THR A 6 -12.90 26.02 -14.79
N ARG A 7 -12.61 24.98 -15.59
CA ARG A 7 -13.02 23.57 -15.53
C ARG A 7 -13.05 23.01 -14.10
N GLY A 8 -14.18 22.44 -13.69
CA GLY A 8 -14.26 21.50 -12.58
C GLY A 8 -14.17 20.07 -13.10
N PHE A 9 -13.01 19.43 -12.96
CA PHE A 9 -12.86 17.98 -13.13
C PHE A 9 -13.11 17.32 -11.77
N ILE A 10 -14.32 16.80 -11.56
CA ILE A 10 -14.62 15.92 -10.42
C ILE A 10 -14.47 14.49 -10.95
N SER A 11 -13.32 13.87 -10.67
CA SER A 11 -13.07 12.46 -10.98
C SER A 11 -13.76 11.56 -9.95
N GLN A 12 -14.36 10.51 -10.47
CA GLN A 12 -15.35 9.62 -9.89
C GLN A 12 -14.67 8.62 -8.93
N TYR A 13 -14.76 8.84 -7.62
CA TYR A 13 -14.35 7.84 -6.61
C TYR A 13 -15.33 7.65 -5.44
N ASN A 14 -16.58 8.12 -5.56
CA ASN A 14 -17.58 8.03 -4.48
C ASN A 14 -18.93 7.45 -4.95
N GLN A 15 -18.93 6.35 -5.69
CA GLN A 15 -20.15 5.57 -5.93
C GLN A 15 -19.95 4.08 -5.68
N VAL A 16 -19.67 3.70 -4.42
CA VAL A 16 -20.31 2.54 -3.77
C VAL A 16 -20.28 2.81 -2.26
N ALA A 17 -21.16 3.68 -1.78
CA ALA A 17 -21.50 3.70 -0.37
C ALA A 17 -22.84 2.98 -0.19
N VAL A 18 -22.88 2.10 0.81
CA VAL A 18 -24.07 1.52 1.46
C VAL A 18 -24.68 0.28 0.76
N GLN A 19 -24.29 -0.90 1.25
CA GLN A 19 -25.17 -1.98 1.77
C GLN A 19 -24.52 -3.37 1.62
N THR A 20 -23.64 -3.78 2.54
CA THR A 20 -23.69 -5.15 3.12
C THR A 20 -22.81 -5.24 4.37
N ASP A 21 -23.47 -5.37 5.51
CA ASP A 21 -22.96 -5.09 6.86
C ASP A 21 -22.12 -6.21 7.50
N LEU A 22 -21.47 -7.10 6.73
CA LEU A 22 -20.76 -8.26 7.33
C LEU A 22 -19.53 -8.81 6.58
N ALA A 23 -19.02 -8.15 5.52
CA ALA A 23 -17.81 -8.67 4.82
C ALA A 23 -16.93 -7.64 4.07
N TYR A 24 -17.25 -6.34 4.06
CA TYR A 24 -16.55 -5.36 3.23
C TYR A 24 -15.64 -4.46 4.08
N ALA A 25 -14.36 -4.82 4.18
CA ALA A 25 -13.35 -3.89 4.69
C ALA A 25 -13.32 -2.63 3.81
N SER A 26 -13.24 -1.45 4.42
CA SER A 26 -13.08 -0.20 3.68
C SER A 26 -11.80 -0.23 2.81
N PRO A 27 -11.72 0.52 1.69
CA PRO A 27 -10.49 0.57 0.88
C PRO A 27 -9.24 0.91 1.70
N HIS A 28 -9.38 1.82 2.67
CA HIS A 28 -8.32 2.14 3.62
C HIS A 28 -7.86 0.92 4.43
N ARG A 29 -8.81 0.14 4.96
CA ARG A 29 -8.52 -1.09 5.71
C ARG A 29 -7.94 -2.20 4.83
N LEU A 30 -8.35 -2.31 3.58
CA LEU A 30 -7.78 -3.28 2.63
C LEU A 30 -6.28 -3.02 2.41
N ILE A 31 -5.89 -1.76 2.22
CA ILE A 31 -4.48 -1.37 2.09
C ILE A 31 -3.70 -1.68 3.38
N GLN A 32 -4.27 -1.38 4.56
CA GLN A 32 -3.68 -1.76 5.84
C GLN A 32 -3.45 -3.28 5.96
N MET A 33 -4.45 -4.09 5.59
CA MET A 33 -4.35 -5.55 5.64
C MET A 33 -3.31 -6.10 4.66
N LEU A 34 -3.15 -5.49 3.48
CA LEU A 34 -2.07 -5.85 2.56
C LEU A 34 -0.70 -5.55 3.16
N MET A 35 -0.51 -4.38 3.77
CA MET A 35 0.75 -4.05 4.46
C MET A 35 1.04 -5.01 5.63
N GLU A 36 0.01 -5.34 6.44
CA GLU A 36 0.10 -6.34 7.52
C GLU A 36 0.51 -7.72 6.96
N GLY A 37 -0.13 -8.17 5.88
CA GLY A 37 0.17 -9.43 5.23
C GLY A 37 1.60 -9.49 4.66
N ALA A 38 2.07 -8.42 4.01
CA ALA A 38 3.44 -8.34 3.53
C ALA A 38 4.47 -8.41 4.69
N LEU A 39 4.25 -7.68 5.78
CA LEU A 39 5.10 -7.74 6.98
C LEU A 39 5.14 -9.15 7.58
N GLU A 40 3.99 -9.82 7.66
CA GLU A 40 3.91 -11.20 8.13
C GLU A 40 4.74 -12.14 7.24
N LYS A 41 4.61 -12.04 5.92
CA LYS A 41 5.40 -12.89 5.00
C LYS A 41 6.89 -12.60 5.08
N ILE A 42 7.32 -11.35 5.25
CA ILE A 42 8.73 -11.03 5.45
C ILE A 42 9.26 -11.65 6.75
N SER A 43 8.49 -11.57 7.84
CA SER A 43 8.84 -12.19 9.12
C SER A 43 8.95 -13.72 9.03
N VAL A 44 7.99 -14.37 8.37
CA VAL A 44 8.01 -15.82 8.13
C VAL A 44 9.20 -16.21 7.25
N ALA A 45 9.46 -15.47 6.17
CA ALA A 45 10.60 -15.70 5.29
C ALA A 45 11.94 -15.62 6.04
N LYS A 46 12.08 -14.67 6.97
CA LYS A 46 13.27 -14.53 7.82
C LYS A 46 13.47 -15.77 8.70
N GLY A 47 12.41 -16.27 9.33
CA GLY A 47 12.47 -17.50 10.12
C GLY A 47 12.86 -18.73 9.29
N LEU A 48 12.28 -18.88 8.09
CA LEU A 48 12.61 -19.95 7.14
C LEU A 48 14.07 -19.87 6.68
N MET A 49 14.55 -18.66 6.40
CA MET A 49 15.93 -18.38 6.00
C MET A 49 16.93 -18.80 7.09
N GLN A 50 16.65 -18.47 8.35
CA GLN A 50 17.48 -18.84 9.49
C GLN A 50 17.54 -20.35 9.74
N ARG A 51 16.45 -21.07 9.41
CA ARG A 51 16.38 -22.54 9.52
C ARG A 51 16.90 -23.28 8.28
N GLY A 52 17.29 -22.56 7.23
CA GLY A 52 17.78 -23.16 5.98
C GLY A 52 16.69 -23.80 5.11
N GLU A 53 15.42 -23.42 5.30
CA GLU A 53 14.27 -23.96 4.55
C GLU A 53 14.14 -23.26 3.18
N ILE A 54 15.04 -23.57 2.25
CA ILE A 54 15.23 -22.79 1.01
C ILE A 54 13.97 -22.70 0.12
N SER A 55 13.24 -23.80 -0.09
CA SER A 55 12.06 -23.83 -0.96
C SER A 55 10.93 -22.97 -0.41
N GLU A 56 10.56 -23.19 0.86
CA GLU A 56 9.50 -22.44 1.52
C GLU A 56 9.88 -20.97 1.72
N LYS A 57 11.16 -20.67 2.01
CA LYS A 57 11.70 -19.31 2.01
C LYS A 57 11.42 -18.63 0.67
N GLY A 58 11.83 -19.25 -0.44
CA GLY A 58 11.65 -18.70 -1.78
C GLY A 58 10.17 -18.44 -2.09
N ARG A 59 9.29 -19.39 -1.78
CA ARG A 59 7.84 -19.24 -1.94
C ARG A 59 7.28 -18.08 -1.12
N THR A 60 7.69 -17.97 0.15
CA THR A 60 7.22 -16.93 1.07
C THR A 60 7.70 -15.54 0.64
N ILE A 61 8.94 -15.41 0.18
CA ILE A 61 9.46 -14.15 -0.36
C ILE A 61 8.70 -13.74 -1.63
N SER A 62 8.44 -14.68 -2.55
CA SER A 62 7.63 -14.39 -3.74
C SER A 62 6.23 -13.89 -3.39
N TRP A 63 5.62 -14.43 -2.33
CA TRP A 63 4.32 -13.93 -1.83
C TRP A 63 4.41 -12.52 -1.27
N ALA A 64 5.45 -12.19 -0.50
CA ALA A 64 5.67 -10.83 -0.02
C ALA A 64 5.82 -9.84 -1.20
N ILE A 65 6.58 -10.22 -2.23
CA ILE A 65 6.75 -9.44 -3.46
C ILE A 65 5.40 -9.20 -4.16
N SER A 66 4.58 -10.24 -4.34
CA SER A 66 3.27 -10.09 -4.99
C SER A 66 2.34 -9.12 -4.25
N ILE A 67 2.39 -9.08 -2.92
CA ILE A 67 1.60 -8.12 -2.12
C ILE A 67 2.12 -6.69 -2.32
N ILE A 68 3.44 -6.48 -2.28
CA ILE A 68 4.07 -5.17 -2.51
C ILE A 68 3.79 -4.66 -3.92
N ASP A 69 3.87 -5.52 -4.93
CA ASP A 69 3.50 -5.16 -6.30
C ASP A 69 2.01 -4.82 -6.41
N GLY A 70 1.14 -5.54 -5.69
CA GLY A 70 -0.29 -5.20 -5.59
C GLY A 70 -0.53 -3.82 -4.98
N LEU A 71 0.18 -3.48 -3.89
CA LEU A 71 0.16 -2.14 -3.30
C LEU A 71 0.63 -1.08 -4.30
N ARG A 72 1.72 -1.34 -5.02
CA ARG A 72 2.24 -0.44 -6.06
C ARG A 72 1.26 -0.22 -7.20
N MET A 73 0.60 -1.27 -7.68
CA MET A 73 -0.41 -1.21 -8.75
C MET A 73 -1.69 -0.50 -8.31
N SER A 74 -1.95 -0.42 -6.99
CA SER A 74 -3.10 0.30 -6.45
C SER A 74 -2.92 1.82 -6.39
N LEU A 75 -1.71 2.33 -6.67
CA LEU A 75 -1.42 3.76 -6.63
C LEU A 75 -2.03 4.49 -7.83
N ASP A 76 -2.77 5.56 -7.57
CA ASP A 76 -3.18 6.50 -8.60
C ASP A 76 -2.02 7.45 -8.93
N LEU A 77 -1.26 7.10 -9.97
CA LEU A 77 -0.13 7.90 -10.46
C LEU A 77 -0.58 9.16 -11.21
N GLU A 78 -1.81 9.19 -11.73
CA GLU A 78 -2.33 10.33 -12.48
C GLU A 78 -2.71 11.47 -11.52
N THR A 79 -3.43 11.15 -10.45
CA THR A 79 -3.89 12.13 -9.46
C THR A 79 -2.85 12.35 -8.34
N GLY A 80 -2.12 11.30 -7.95
CA GLY A 80 -1.19 11.34 -6.81
C GLY A 80 0.16 12.00 -7.09
N GLY A 81 0.46 12.31 -8.36
CA GLY A 81 1.63 13.08 -8.78
C GLY A 81 2.95 12.56 -8.19
N VAL A 82 3.78 13.49 -7.69
CA VAL A 82 5.13 13.19 -7.18
C VAL A 82 5.09 12.23 -5.98
N ILE A 83 4.08 12.32 -5.12
CA ILE A 83 3.97 11.47 -3.92
C ILE A 83 3.73 10.02 -4.33
N ALA A 84 2.76 9.78 -5.22
CA ALA A 84 2.48 8.43 -5.71
C ALA A 84 3.66 7.86 -6.51
N GLN A 85 4.37 8.68 -7.28
CA GLN A 85 5.58 8.25 -7.98
C GLN A 85 6.70 7.85 -7.02
N ASN A 86 6.95 8.63 -5.96
CA ASN A 86 7.96 8.32 -4.96
C ASN A 86 7.62 7.02 -4.22
N LEU A 87 6.35 6.81 -3.87
CA LEU A 87 5.90 5.58 -3.22
C LEU A 87 6.01 4.37 -4.16
N SER A 88 5.68 4.53 -5.44
CA SER A 88 5.88 3.49 -6.46
C SER A 88 7.35 3.10 -6.61
N ASN A 89 8.26 4.07 -6.59
CA ASN A 89 9.70 3.84 -6.64
C ASN A 89 10.20 3.13 -5.37
N LEU A 90 9.65 3.47 -4.21
CA LEU A 90 10.00 2.83 -2.94
C LEU A 90 9.54 1.37 -2.90
N TYR A 91 8.31 1.07 -3.36
CA TYR A 91 7.84 -0.32 -3.49
C TYR A 91 8.68 -1.12 -4.49
N ASP A 92 9.06 -0.52 -5.63
CA ASP A 92 9.96 -1.18 -6.60
C ASP A 92 11.33 -1.51 -5.98
N TYR A 93 11.89 -0.57 -5.22
CA TYR A 93 13.12 -0.79 -4.47
C TYR A 93 12.98 -1.95 -3.48
N MET A 94 11.90 -1.98 -2.70
CA MET A 94 11.63 -3.06 -1.73
C MET A 94 11.53 -4.43 -2.42
N THR A 95 10.83 -4.52 -3.56
CA THR A 95 10.76 -5.75 -4.37
C THR A 95 12.16 -6.21 -4.79
N ARG A 96 13.02 -5.31 -5.28
CA ARG A 96 14.41 -5.65 -5.65
C ARG A 96 15.22 -6.14 -4.45
N ARG A 97 15.07 -5.53 -3.28
CA ARG A 97 15.74 -5.97 -2.04
C ARG A 97 15.28 -7.34 -1.56
N LEU A 98 13.98 -7.66 -1.69
CA LEU A 98 13.46 -9.00 -1.37
C LEU A 98 14.04 -10.08 -2.29
N VAL A 99 14.17 -9.80 -3.60
CA VAL A 99 14.84 -10.71 -4.54
C VAL A 99 16.31 -10.92 -4.16
N GLU A 100 17.01 -9.85 -3.81
CA GLU A 100 18.40 -9.92 -3.36
C GLU A 100 18.54 -10.70 -2.04
N ALA A 101 17.66 -10.46 -1.07
CA ALA A 101 17.59 -11.19 0.19
C ALA A 101 17.46 -12.69 -0.04
N ASN A 102 16.58 -13.08 -0.96
CA ASN A 102 16.39 -14.48 -1.32
C ASN A 102 17.66 -15.09 -1.93
N SER A 103 18.25 -14.40 -2.91
CA SER A 103 19.42 -14.87 -3.66
C SER A 103 20.68 -14.96 -2.80
N ARG A 104 20.90 -13.99 -1.92
CA ARG A 104 22.06 -13.93 -1.02
C ARG A 104 21.86 -14.64 0.30
N ASN A 105 20.63 -15.07 0.58
CA ASN A 105 20.24 -15.63 1.87
C ASN A 105 20.57 -14.68 3.04
N ASP A 106 20.31 -13.38 2.83
CA ASP A 106 20.66 -12.30 3.75
C ASP A 106 19.43 -11.76 4.50
N PRO A 107 19.28 -12.05 5.80
CA PRO A 107 18.14 -11.61 6.59
C PRO A 107 18.15 -10.11 6.90
N ALA A 108 19.29 -9.43 6.81
CA ALA A 108 19.35 -7.98 7.04
C ALA A 108 18.58 -7.22 5.95
N LEU A 109 18.53 -7.78 4.74
CA LEU A 109 17.75 -7.22 3.63
C LEU A 109 16.24 -7.36 3.86
N LEU A 110 15.81 -8.41 4.56
CA LEU A 110 14.41 -8.56 4.98
C LEU A 110 14.07 -7.54 6.06
N ASP A 111 14.98 -7.31 7.02
CA ASP A 111 14.79 -6.33 8.09
C ASP A 111 14.67 -4.90 7.55
N GLU A 112 15.50 -4.53 6.57
CA GLU A 112 15.42 -3.25 5.89
C GLU A 112 14.05 -3.03 5.22
N VAL A 113 13.57 -4.01 4.45
CA VAL A 113 12.27 -3.92 3.78
C VAL A 113 11.14 -3.86 4.80
N SER A 114 11.21 -4.64 5.89
CA SER A 114 10.25 -4.54 6.98
C SER A 114 10.21 -3.15 7.62
N ALA A 115 11.37 -2.54 7.88
CA ALA A 115 11.43 -1.20 8.47
C ALA A 115 10.77 -0.14 7.57
N LEU A 116 11.09 -0.15 6.27
CA LEU A 116 10.47 0.74 5.28
C LEU A 116 8.96 0.56 5.22
N LEU A 117 8.48 -0.69 5.20
CA LEU A 117 7.05 -0.97 5.15
C LEU A 117 6.32 -0.55 6.43
N VAL A 118 6.96 -0.69 7.60
CA VAL A 118 6.41 -0.22 8.88
C VAL A 118 6.25 1.30 8.87
N GLU A 119 7.24 2.05 8.36
CA GLU A 119 7.13 3.52 8.25
C GLU A 119 5.96 3.94 7.36
N ILE A 120 5.81 3.29 6.19
CA ILE A 120 4.69 3.55 5.28
C ILE A 120 3.36 3.21 5.95
N LYS A 121 3.27 2.07 6.63
CA LYS A 121 2.07 1.66 7.34
C LYS A 121 1.71 2.65 8.44
N ALA A 122 2.68 3.12 9.22
CA ALA A 122 2.46 4.11 10.27
C ALA A 122 1.95 5.44 9.69
N ALA A 123 2.51 5.89 8.57
CA ALA A 123 2.01 7.08 7.87
C ALA A 123 0.57 6.89 7.37
N TRP A 124 0.24 5.70 6.85
CA TRP A 124 -1.11 5.36 6.39
C TRP A 124 -2.12 5.29 7.54
N ASP A 125 -1.77 4.63 8.64
CA ASP A 125 -2.61 4.52 9.85
C ASP A 125 -2.89 5.89 10.48
N GLY A 126 -2.00 6.87 10.30
CA GLY A 126 -2.13 8.22 10.82
C GLY A 126 -3.10 9.12 10.04
N ILE A 127 -3.66 8.67 8.90
CA ILE A 127 -4.62 9.44 8.12
C ILE A 127 -5.97 9.43 8.84
N PRO A 128 -6.48 10.58 9.36
CA PRO A 128 -7.75 10.61 10.08
C PRO A 128 -8.92 10.22 9.19
N ASP A 129 -9.92 9.57 9.78
CA ASP A 129 -11.17 9.21 9.10
C ASP A 129 -11.97 10.44 8.59
N GLU A 130 -11.64 11.66 9.01
CA GLU A 130 -12.36 12.91 8.74
C GLU A 130 -12.21 13.45 7.30
N VAL A 131 -11.47 12.78 6.42
CA VAL A 131 -11.57 13.00 4.96
C VAL A 131 -12.87 12.39 4.39
N LYS A 132 -13.76 11.80 5.22
CA LYS A 132 -15.01 11.15 4.82
C LYS A 132 -16.28 12.03 4.82
N GLN A 133 -16.27 13.31 5.26
CA GLN A 133 -17.52 14.07 5.49
C GLN A 133 -17.55 15.59 5.13
N GLU A 134 -16.86 16.08 4.09
CA GLU A 134 -16.99 17.52 3.73
C GLU A 134 -18.06 17.87 2.66
N HIS A 135 -18.85 16.91 2.16
CA HIS A 135 -19.82 17.16 1.08
C HIS A 135 -21.30 17.00 1.46
N SER A 136 -21.70 17.31 2.70
CA SER A 136 -23.12 17.21 3.10
C SER A 136 -23.78 18.50 3.62
N LEU A 137 -23.09 19.66 3.67
CA LEU A 137 -23.66 20.85 4.34
C LEU A 137 -23.80 22.15 3.51
N ASN A 138 -23.64 22.13 2.19
CA ASN A 138 -23.90 23.34 1.36
C ASN A 138 -25.15 23.20 0.50
N GLY A 139 -26.25 22.82 1.14
CA GLY A 139 -27.58 22.69 0.52
C GLY A 139 -28.69 23.26 1.38
N ASN A 140 -28.54 24.48 1.89
CA ASN A 140 -29.67 25.37 2.13
C ASN A 140 -29.19 26.79 2.47
N GLY A 141 -29.47 27.71 1.54
CA GLY A 141 -29.26 29.14 1.64
C GLY A 141 -29.80 29.80 0.39
#